data_AF-A0A6C0JZI4-F1
#
_entry.id   AF-A0A6C0JZI4-F1
#
_cell.length_a   1.000
_cell.length_b   1.000
_cell.length_c   1.000
_cell.angle_alpha   90.00
_cell.angle_beta   90.00
_cell.angle_gamma   90.00
#
_symmetry.space_group_name_H-M   'P 1'
#
loop_
_entity.id
_entity.type
_entity.pdbx_description
1 polymer ?
#
loop_
_entity_poly.entity_id
_entity_poly.type
_entity_poly.pdbx_seq_one_letter_code
_entity_poly.pdbx_strand_id
1 'polypeptide(L)'
;MNIVINPYQFNNKNIFFLEKKKNNIIDGCFSKVIYSSENFTMNGIFFVIPFISKLGTQYTSSYSKISVRESLGYQDCVESKLVVCFYTHDVKNLQYITLLSEIENNIVNTYKEMNGLKKRNNLVLTNQLYKGCFKIYKETQNNKSLNEKKYMLKISGVWENAEEVGITYKFIEICEHIL
;
A
#
# COMPACT_ATOMS: atom_id res chain seq x y z
N MET A 1 -13.25 -5.98 10.45
CA MET A 1 -12.23 -5.30 11.28
C MET A 1 -10.88 -5.46 10.60
N ASN A 2 -10.08 -4.40 10.48
CA ASN A 2 -8.72 -4.49 9.96
C ASN A 2 -7.77 -4.47 11.15
N ILE A 3 -6.93 -5.48 11.27
CA ILE A 3 -5.88 -5.60 12.27
C ILE A 3 -4.57 -5.18 11.61
N VAL A 4 -3.80 -4.34 12.29
CA VAL A 4 -2.45 -3.98 11.84
C VAL A 4 -1.49 -5.07 12.28
N ILE A 5 -0.72 -5.57 11.33
CA ILE A 5 0.34 -6.53 11.59
C ILE A 5 1.65 -5.75 11.76
N ASN A 6 2.44 -6.12 12.76
CA ASN A 6 3.84 -5.67 12.83
C ASN A 6 4.62 -6.37 11.71
N PRO A 7 5.33 -5.64 10.82
CA PRO A 7 6.14 -6.24 9.76
C PRO A 7 7.08 -7.35 10.25
N TYR A 8 7.65 -7.24 11.45
CA TYR A 8 8.55 -8.25 12.03
C TYR A 8 7.84 -9.57 12.42
N GLN A 9 6.50 -9.55 12.55
CA GLN A 9 5.67 -10.71 12.88
C GLN A 9 4.97 -11.31 11.66
N PHE A 10 5.26 -10.78 10.46
CA PHE A 10 4.68 -11.29 9.23
C PHE A 10 5.14 -12.72 8.95
N ASN A 11 4.19 -13.60 8.61
CA ASN A 11 4.47 -15.00 8.28
C ASN A 11 3.89 -15.33 6.90
N ASN A 12 4.75 -15.70 5.96
CA ASN A 12 4.34 -16.12 4.61
C ASN A 12 3.37 -17.31 4.62
N LYS A 13 3.44 -18.21 5.61
CA LYS A 13 2.53 -19.37 5.67
C LYS A 13 1.07 -18.99 5.88
N ASN A 14 0.83 -17.77 6.37
CA ASN A 14 -0.50 -17.23 6.62
C ASN A 14 -1.07 -16.47 5.41
N ILE A 15 -0.36 -16.45 4.28
CA ILE A 15 -0.84 -15.82 3.05
C ILE A 15 -1.58 -16.82 2.17
N PHE A 16 -2.75 -16.41 1.69
CA PHE A 16 -3.56 -17.17 0.76
C PHE A 16 -3.90 -16.29 -0.43
N PHE A 17 -3.90 -16.88 -1.61
CA PHE A 17 -4.28 -16.21 -2.86
C PHE A 17 -5.61 -16.78 -3.34
N LEU A 18 -6.59 -15.91 -3.55
CA LEU A 18 -7.84 -16.31 -4.19
C LEU A 18 -7.63 -16.54 -5.68
N GLU A 19 -8.61 -17.19 -6.30
CA GLU A 19 -8.60 -17.48 -7.74
C GLU A 19 -8.32 -16.25 -8.59
N LYS A 20 -7.60 -16.49 -9.69
CA LYS A 20 -7.25 -15.48 -10.68
C LYS A 20 -8.52 -14.92 -11.32
N LYS A 21 -8.67 -13.61 -11.29
CA LYS A 21 -9.71 -12.88 -12.05
C LYS A 21 -9.03 -12.01 -13.09
N LYS A 22 -9.65 -11.85 -14.27
CA LYS A 22 -9.16 -10.91 -15.28
C LYS A 22 -9.01 -9.52 -14.66
N ASN A 23 -7.85 -8.90 -14.84
CA ASN A 23 -7.58 -7.57 -14.33
C ASN A 23 -8.10 -6.53 -15.35
N ASN A 24 -8.82 -5.52 -14.86
CA ASN A 24 -9.37 -4.46 -15.71
C ASN A 24 -8.39 -3.29 -15.93
N ILE A 25 -7.29 -3.25 -15.17
CA ILE A 25 -6.31 -2.15 -15.19
C ILE A 25 -5.05 -2.55 -15.97
N ILE A 26 -4.59 -3.78 -15.80
CA ILE A 26 -3.39 -4.32 -16.45
C ILE A 26 -3.83 -5.50 -17.31
N ASP A 27 -3.26 -5.65 -18.50
CA ASP A 27 -3.49 -6.83 -19.32
C ASP A 27 -2.90 -8.07 -18.64
N GLY A 28 -3.78 -8.86 -18.02
CA GLY A 28 -3.39 -9.95 -17.14
C GLY A 28 -4.46 -10.33 -16.12
N CYS A 29 -4.02 -10.97 -15.05
CA CYS A 29 -4.87 -11.45 -13.98
C CYS A 29 -4.55 -10.77 -12.64
N PHE A 30 -5.51 -10.79 -11.75
CA PHE A 30 -5.41 -10.33 -10.37
C PHE A 30 -5.90 -11.43 -9.42
N SER A 31 -5.10 -11.70 -8.40
CA SER A 31 -5.39 -12.65 -7.33
C SER A 31 -5.41 -11.89 -6.01
N LYS A 32 -6.57 -11.91 -5.34
CA LYS A 32 -6.73 -11.21 -4.05
C LYS A 32 -5.94 -11.94 -2.97
N VAL A 33 -5.23 -11.19 -2.15
CA VAL A 33 -4.54 -11.74 -0.97
C VAL A 33 -5.49 -11.76 0.22
N ILE A 34 -5.49 -12.90 0.91
CA ILE A 34 -6.07 -13.10 2.23
C ILE A 34 -4.94 -13.41 3.20
N TYR A 35 -4.92 -12.74 4.35
CA TYR A 35 -4.03 -13.09 5.44
C TYR A 35 -4.83 -13.78 6.54
N SER A 36 -4.51 -15.03 6.84
CA SER A 36 -5.25 -15.83 7.83
C SER A 36 -4.30 -16.46 8.83
N SER A 37 -4.55 -16.17 10.10
CA SER A 37 -3.90 -16.82 11.24
C SER A 37 -4.94 -17.60 12.04
N GLU A 38 -4.53 -18.25 13.13
CA GLU A 38 -5.44 -18.96 14.04
C GLU A 38 -6.53 -18.07 14.63
N ASN A 39 -6.22 -16.78 14.85
CA ASN A 39 -7.10 -15.86 15.58
C ASN A 39 -7.95 -14.97 14.67
N PHE A 40 -7.58 -14.83 13.39
CA PHE A 40 -8.26 -13.90 12.49
C PHE A 40 -7.96 -14.17 11.02
N THR A 41 -8.88 -13.70 10.17
CA THR A 41 -8.70 -13.63 8.71
C THR A 41 -8.97 -12.21 8.23
N MET A 42 -8.15 -11.72 7.29
CA MET A 42 -8.26 -10.38 6.73
C MET A 42 -8.16 -10.34 5.21
N ASN A 43 -8.89 -9.37 4.64
CA ASN A 43 -8.82 -9.02 3.23
C ASN A 43 -7.61 -8.12 2.95
N GLY A 44 -6.46 -8.74 2.74
CA GLY A 44 -5.17 -8.09 2.55
C GLY A 44 -4.35 -7.99 3.85
N ILE A 45 -3.14 -7.47 3.69
CA ILE A 45 -2.15 -7.30 4.75
C ILE A 45 -2.00 -5.80 5.03
N PHE A 46 -1.93 -5.43 6.30
CA PHE A 46 -1.84 -4.04 6.74
C PHE A 46 -0.65 -3.86 7.68
N PHE A 47 0.28 -2.98 7.31
CA PHE A 47 1.48 -2.66 8.09
C PHE A 47 1.45 -1.21 8.52
N VAL A 48 1.72 -0.93 9.80
CA VAL A 48 2.05 0.43 10.24
C VAL A 48 3.49 0.73 9.88
N ILE A 49 3.71 1.94 9.36
CA ILE A 49 5.00 2.40 8.88
C ILE A 49 5.47 3.56 9.76
N PRO A 50 6.50 3.37 10.59
CA PRO A 50 7.01 4.40 11.49
C PRO A 50 8.13 5.22 10.83
N PHE A 51 7.97 5.61 9.56
CA PHE A 51 9.03 6.33 8.87
C PHE A 51 9.22 7.74 9.44
N ILE A 52 10.46 8.06 9.78
CA ILE A 52 10.86 9.41 10.17
C ILE A 52 10.80 10.29 8.92
N SER A 53 9.77 11.13 8.86
CA SER A 53 9.50 12.01 7.73
C SER A 53 10.48 13.19 7.69
N LYS A 54 10.79 13.68 6.49
CA LYS A 54 11.55 14.93 6.34
C LYS A 54 10.64 16.09 6.75
N LEU A 55 11.08 16.89 7.73
CA LEU A 55 10.28 18.01 8.25
C LEU A 55 9.92 18.97 7.10
N GLY A 56 8.64 19.34 6.98
CA GLY A 56 8.16 20.30 5.98
C GLY A 56 7.99 19.79 4.53
N THR A 57 8.28 18.52 4.21
CA THR A 57 8.23 18.04 2.81
C THR A 57 6.90 17.41 2.38
N GLN A 58 5.80 17.83 2.99
CA GLN A 58 4.46 17.41 2.57
C GLN A 58 3.94 18.38 1.52
N TYR A 59 3.91 17.94 0.28
CA TYR A 59 3.40 18.77 -0.82
C TYR A 59 2.12 18.15 -1.37
N THR A 60 1.08 18.97 -1.48
CA THR A 60 -0.16 18.63 -2.20
C THR A 60 0.01 19.01 -3.66
N SER A 61 0.01 18.01 -4.54
CA SER A 61 -0.16 18.25 -5.97
C SER A 61 -1.66 18.25 -6.27
N SER A 62 -2.22 19.44 -6.44
CA SER A 62 -3.65 19.65 -6.72
C SER A 62 -3.93 19.42 -8.20
N TYR A 63 -4.26 18.20 -8.64
CA TYR A 63 -4.75 17.97 -10.00
C TYR A 63 -5.67 16.74 -10.10
N SER A 64 -6.98 17.00 -10.08
CA SER A 64 -7.97 16.54 -11.07
C SER A 64 -9.35 17.13 -10.69
N LYS A 65 -9.87 18.05 -11.51
CA LYS A 65 -11.30 18.41 -11.44
C LYS A 65 -12.07 17.32 -12.19
N ILE A 66 -12.81 16.47 -11.50
CA ILE A 66 -13.77 15.56 -12.12
C ILE A 66 -15.16 16.06 -11.72
N SER A 67 -15.84 16.76 -12.63
CA SER A 67 -17.22 17.18 -12.43
C SER A 67 -18.16 16.02 -12.80
N VAL A 68 -18.63 15.27 -11.80
CA VAL A 68 -19.72 14.31 -11.96
C VAL A 68 -21.04 15.05 -11.78
N ARG A 69 -21.91 15.03 -12.80
CA ARG A 69 -23.27 15.56 -12.71
C ARG A 69 -24.17 14.52 -12.04
N GLU A 70 -24.52 14.72 -10.78
CA GLU A 70 -25.70 14.09 -10.16
C GLU A 70 -26.70 15.16 -9.73
N SER A 71 -27.97 14.82 -9.89
CA SER A 71 -29.11 15.72 -10.04
C SER A 71 -29.53 16.51 -8.78
N LEU A 72 -28.80 16.41 -7.67
CA LEU A 72 -29.14 17.04 -6.39
C LEU A 72 -27.88 17.43 -5.62
N GLY A 73 -27.38 18.64 -5.84
CA GLY A 73 -26.32 19.26 -5.03
C GLY A 73 -24.91 19.12 -5.61
N TYR A 74 -24.26 20.27 -5.80
CA TYR A 74 -22.87 20.37 -6.22
C TYR A 74 -21.95 20.08 -5.03
N GLN A 75 -21.21 18.97 -5.06
CA GLN A 75 -20.12 18.72 -4.13
C GLN A 75 -18.83 18.49 -4.92
N ASP A 76 -17.94 19.50 -4.90
CA ASP A 76 -16.60 19.40 -5.47
C ASP A 76 -15.74 18.46 -4.63
N CYS A 77 -15.63 17.20 -5.05
CA CYS A 77 -14.64 16.27 -4.50
C CYS A 77 -13.31 16.46 -5.23
N VAL A 78 -12.46 17.36 -4.74
CA VAL A 78 -11.08 17.47 -5.24
C VAL A 78 -10.24 16.39 -4.57
N GLU A 79 -9.78 15.40 -5.35
CA GLU A 79 -8.83 14.39 -4.88
C GLU A 79 -7.44 15.05 -4.78
N SER A 80 -6.97 15.24 -3.56
CA SER A 80 -5.66 15.83 -3.30
C SER A 80 -4.61 14.72 -3.18
N LYS A 81 -3.54 14.83 -3.98
CA LYS A 81 -2.40 13.92 -3.94
C LYS A 81 -1.33 14.50 -3.02
N LEU A 82 -1.15 13.88 -1.86
CA LEU A 82 -0.10 14.21 -0.91
C LEU A 82 1.13 13.34 -1.17
N VAL A 83 2.29 13.95 -1.32
CA VAL A 83 3.58 13.24 -1.33
C VAL A 83 4.24 13.39 0.03
N VAL A 84 4.59 12.26 0.66
CA VAL A 84 5.31 12.19 1.93
C VAL A 84 6.73 11.70 1.65
N CYS A 85 7.74 12.44 2.10
CA CYS A 85 9.15 12.07 1.95
C CYS A 85 9.77 11.73 3.31
N PHE A 86 10.71 10.79 3.32
CA PHE A 86 11.39 10.29 4.52
C PHE A 86 12.87 10.04 4.25
N TYR A 87 13.68 9.92 5.32
CA TYR A 87 15.12 9.69 5.19
C TYR A 87 15.41 8.21 4.93
N THR A 88 15.93 7.87 3.75
CA THR A 88 16.27 6.49 3.37
C THR A 88 17.50 5.94 4.09
N HIS A 89 18.40 6.82 4.53
CA HIS A 89 19.64 6.46 5.22
C HIS A 89 19.52 6.50 6.75
N ASP A 90 18.37 6.90 7.29
CA ASP A 90 18.10 6.73 8.71
C ASP A 90 18.06 5.23 9.03
N VAL A 91 18.71 4.84 10.13
CA VAL A 91 18.90 3.42 10.49
C VAL A 91 17.56 2.70 10.67
N LYS A 92 16.59 3.34 11.34
CA LYS A 92 15.27 2.74 11.57
C LYS A 92 14.50 2.65 10.27
N ASN A 93 14.47 3.72 9.49
CA ASN A 93 13.79 3.71 8.20
C ASN A 93 14.37 2.65 7.27
N LEU A 94 15.70 2.53 7.18
CA LEU A 94 16.37 1.54 6.34
C LEU A 94 16.00 0.11 6.75
N GLN A 95 15.91 -0.18 8.07
CA GLN A 95 15.44 -1.48 8.55
C GLN A 95 14.04 -1.82 8.05
N TYR A 96 13.10 -0.87 8.14
CA TYR A 96 11.74 -1.06 7.63
C TYR A 96 11.67 -1.14 6.11
N ILE A 97 12.48 -0.36 5.37
CA ILE A 97 12.56 -0.43 3.91
C ILE A 97 13.01 -1.83 3.49
N THR A 98 14.11 -2.32 4.06
CA THR A 98 14.63 -3.65 3.75
C THR A 98 13.61 -4.74 4.08
N LEU A 99 13.01 -4.68 5.28
CA LEU A 99 12.01 -5.65 5.71
C LEU A 99 10.77 -5.68 4.79
N LEU A 100 10.23 -4.50 4.43
CA LEU A 100 9.09 -4.43 3.52
C LEU A 100 9.45 -4.91 2.09
N SER A 101 10.70 -4.70 1.67
CA SER A 101 11.19 -5.18 0.37
C SER A 101 11.32 -6.71 0.34
N GLU A 102 11.81 -7.30 1.44
CA GLU A 102 11.85 -8.75 1.63
C GLU A 102 10.43 -9.34 1.63
N ILE A 103 9.50 -8.70 2.33
CA ILE A 103 8.08 -9.11 2.35
C ILE A 103 7.48 -9.06 0.94
N GLU A 104 7.68 -7.97 0.18
CA GLU A 104 7.19 -7.88 -1.20
C GLU A 104 7.74 -9.01 -2.07
N ASN A 105 9.06 -9.21 -2.05
CA ASN A 105 9.71 -10.26 -2.85
C ASN A 105 9.21 -11.66 -2.46
N ASN A 106 9.04 -11.91 -1.17
CA ASN A 106 8.51 -13.17 -0.66
C ASN A 106 7.08 -13.43 -1.13
N ILE A 107 6.17 -12.45 -1.04
CA ILE A 107 4.78 -12.59 -1.50
C ILE A 107 4.74 -12.94 -2.99
N VAL A 108 5.55 -12.25 -3.81
CA VAL A 108 5.64 -12.51 -5.25
C VAL A 108 6.18 -13.91 -5.53
N ASN A 109 7.25 -14.33 -4.85
CA ASN A 109 7.84 -15.66 -5.06
C ASN A 109 6.91 -16.78 -4.61
N THR A 110 6.26 -16.67 -3.46
CA THR A 110 5.26 -17.65 -3.01
C THR A 110 4.13 -17.79 -4.03
N TYR A 111 3.60 -16.68 -4.55
CA TYR A 111 2.58 -16.73 -5.60
C TYR A 111 3.09 -17.45 -6.86
N LYS A 112 4.32 -17.15 -7.31
CA LYS A 112 4.92 -17.78 -8.48
C LYS A 112 5.13 -19.28 -8.30
N GLU A 113 5.64 -19.70 -7.15
CA GLU A 113 5.85 -21.12 -6.81
C GLU A 113 4.53 -21.89 -6.83
N MET A 114 3.48 -21.35 -6.19
CA MET A 114 2.15 -21.98 -6.17
C MET A 114 1.52 -22.13 -7.56
N ASN A 115 1.90 -21.27 -8.51
CA ASN A 115 1.35 -21.25 -9.86
C ASN A 115 2.35 -21.77 -10.93
N GLY A 116 3.52 -22.27 -10.54
CA GLY A 116 4.55 -22.75 -11.48
C GLY A 116 5.11 -21.69 -12.44
N LEU A 117 5.17 -20.42 -12.02
CA LEU A 117 5.51 -19.29 -12.90
C LEU A 117 7.01 -18.97 -12.91
N LYS A 118 7.56 -18.74 -14.11
CA LYS A 118 8.95 -18.28 -14.34
C LYS A 118 9.06 -16.82 -14.77
N LYS A 119 8.08 -16.00 -14.41
CA LYS A 119 7.99 -14.57 -14.77
C LYS A 119 8.95 -13.69 -13.96
N ARG A 120 9.23 -12.47 -14.41
CA ARG A 120 10.08 -11.52 -13.67
C ARG A 120 9.33 -10.95 -12.45
N ASN A 121 10.05 -10.65 -11.38
CA ASN A 121 9.46 -9.95 -10.23
C ASN A 121 9.37 -8.45 -10.54
N ASN A 122 8.21 -7.85 -10.32
CA ASN A 122 8.01 -6.41 -10.37
C ASN A 122 7.85 -5.86 -8.93
N LEU A 123 8.96 -5.35 -8.39
CA LEU A 123 9.09 -4.88 -7.00
C LEU A 123 8.86 -3.36 -6.91
N VAL A 124 7.67 -2.90 -7.30
CA VAL A 124 7.35 -1.46 -7.35
C VAL A 124 7.36 -0.83 -5.95
N LEU A 125 6.92 -1.55 -4.91
CA LEU A 125 6.94 -1.02 -3.54
C LEU A 125 8.38 -0.79 -3.10
N THR A 126 9.25 -1.79 -3.25
CA THR A 126 10.69 -1.71 -2.98
C THR A 126 11.30 -0.49 -3.67
N ASN A 127 11.09 -0.37 -4.99
CA ASN A 127 11.59 0.75 -5.79
C ASN A 127 11.07 2.11 -5.30
N GLN A 128 9.81 2.16 -4.83
CA GLN A 128 9.24 3.39 -4.26
C GLN A 128 9.85 3.72 -2.90
N LEU A 129 10.05 2.74 -2.03
CA LEU A 129 10.60 2.94 -0.69
C LEU A 129 12.05 3.43 -0.74
N TYR A 130 12.88 2.87 -1.62
CA TYR A 130 14.26 3.33 -1.81
C TYR A 130 14.39 4.73 -2.45
N LYS A 131 13.33 5.25 -3.10
CA LYS A 131 13.29 6.66 -3.54
C LYS A 131 13.05 7.63 -2.38
N GLY A 132 12.64 7.14 -1.20
CA GLY A 132 12.43 7.97 -0.02
C GLY A 132 11.14 8.79 -0.05
N CYS A 133 10.14 8.39 -0.85
CA CYS A 133 8.84 9.05 -0.84
C CYS A 133 7.67 8.10 -1.20
N PHE A 134 6.49 8.40 -0.66
CA PHE A 134 5.25 7.73 -1.05
C PHE A 134 4.09 8.71 -1.24
N LYS A 135 3.06 8.26 -1.95
CA LYS A 135 1.88 9.06 -2.32
C LYS A 135 0.68 8.59 -1.52
N ILE A 136 -0.07 9.55 -0.98
CA ILE A 136 -1.35 9.34 -0.31
C ILE A 136 -2.41 10.12 -1.09
N TYR A 137 -3.55 9.49 -1.29
CA TYR A 137 -4.72 10.11 -1.90
C TYR A 137 -5.71 10.44 -0.80
N LYS A 138 -6.09 11.70 -0.68
CA LYS A 138 -7.02 12.20 0.33
C LYS A 138 -8.14 13.00 -0.30
N GLU A 139 -9.34 12.77 0.19
CA GLU A 139 -10.44 13.73 0.06
C GLU A 139 -10.13 14.94 0.95
N THR A 140 -10.29 16.13 0.37
CA THR A 140 -9.90 17.38 1.00
C THR A 140 -10.84 17.66 2.19
N GLN A 141 -10.33 17.50 3.42
CA GLN A 141 -10.98 18.00 4.64
C GLN A 141 -10.01 18.96 5.32
N ASN A 142 -10.42 20.22 5.47
CA ASN A 142 -9.62 21.38 5.89
C ASN A 142 -9.24 21.39 7.38
N ASN A 143 -8.96 20.25 7.99
CA ASN A 143 -8.54 20.21 9.39
C ASN A 143 -7.04 19.97 9.47
N LYS A 144 -6.29 21.07 9.69
CA LYS A 144 -4.91 21.03 10.17
C LYS A 144 -4.91 20.43 11.58
N SER A 145 -4.86 19.11 11.66
CA SER A 145 -4.50 18.43 12.90
C SER A 145 -3.02 18.66 13.18
N LEU A 146 -2.71 19.15 14.39
CA LEU A 146 -1.37 19.34 14.94
C LEU A 146 -0.71 18.01 15.36
N ASN A 147 -1.42 16.88 15.25
CA ASN A 147 -0.93 15.59 15.71
C ASN A 147 0.06 14.96 14.73
N GLU A 148 0.94 14.11 15.27
CA GLU A 148 1.84 13.28 14.47
C GLU A 148 1.03 12.37 13.54
N LYS A 149 1.27 12.49 12.23
CA LYS A 149 0.61 11.67 11.21
C LYS A 149 1.21 10.27 11.21
N LYS A 150 0.37 9.26 11.38
CA LYS A 150 0.76 7.85 11.23
C LYS A 150 0.34 7.36 9.85
N TYR A 151 1.13 6.47 9.28
CA TYR A 151 0.88 5.92 7.95
C TYR A 151 0.80 4.39 7.99
N MET A 152 -0.05 3.86 7.12
CA MET A 152 -0.27 2.44 6.91
C MET A 152 0.02 2.08 5.46
N LEU A 153 0.65 0.93 5.25
CA LEU A 153 0.74 0.26 3.96
C LEU A 153 -0.24 -0.91 3.93
N LYS A 154 -1.10 -0.93 2.92
CA LYS A 154 -1.97 -2.05 2.61
C LYS A 154 -1.44 -2.80 1.39
N ILE A 155 -1.30 -4.11 1.46
CA ILE A 155 -1.10 -5.01 0.32
C ILE A 155 -2.40 -5.78 0.08
N SER A 156 -3.01 -5.62 -1.09
CA SER A 156 -4.36 -6.15 -1.37
C SER A 156 -4.39 -7.38 -2.26
N GLY A 157 -3.32 -7.64 -3.01
CA GLY A 157 -3.30 -8.74 -3.97
C GLY A 157 -2.03 -8.78 -4.79
N VAL A 158 -1.96 -9.77 -5.66
CA VAL A 158 -0.91 -9.96 -6.65
C VAL A 158 -1.52 -9.82 -8.03
N TRP A 159 -0.85 -9.10 -8.91
CA TRP A 159 -1.20 -9.03 -10.33
C TRP A 159 -0.11 -9.74 -11.14
N GLU A 160 -0.51 -10.26 -12.27
CA GLU A 160 0.33 -11.05 -13.18
C GLU A 160 -0.03 -10.69 -14.61
N ASN A 161 0.94 -10.27 -15.42
CA ASN A 161 0.80 -10.11 -16.87
C ASN A 161 1.61 -11.19 -17.61
N ALA A 162 1.85 -11.03 -18.91
CA ALA A 162 2.62 -11.99 -19.69
C ALA A 162 4.08 -12.16 -19.21
N GLU A 163 4.71 -11.10 -18.71
CA GLU A 163 6.15 -11.03 -18.46
C GLU A 163 6.53 -11.04 -16.97
N GLU A 164 5.68 -10.43 -16.14
CA GLU A 164 6.01 -10.09 -14.76
C GLU A 164 4.85 -10.30 -13.79
N VAL A 165 5.22 -10.40 -12.51
CA VAL A 165 4.33 -10.54 -11.36
C VAL A 165 4.70 -9.49 -10.33
N GLY A 166 3.71 -8.79 -9.79
CA GLY A 166 3.92 -7.78 -8.76
C GLY A 166 2.76 -7.71 -7.77
N ILE A 167 2.96 -6.98 -6.68
CA ILE A 167 1.89 -6.74 -5.71
C ILE A 167 1.07 -5.49 -6.06
N THR A 168 -0.16 -5.44 -5.56
CA THR A 168 -0.96 -4.22 -5.47
C THR A 168 -0.92 -3.70 -4.05
N TYR A 169 -0.55 -2.43 -3.88
CA TYR A 169 -0.47 -1.80 -2.57
C TYR A 169 -0.98 -0.36 -2.56
N LYS A 170 -1.30 0.17 -1.37
CA LYS A 170 -1.71 1.55 -1.14
C LYS A 170 -1.20 2.06 0.21
N PHE A 171 -0.73 3.31 0.25
CA PHE A 171 -0.46 4.04 1.49
C PHE A 171 -1.71 4.79 1.95
N ILE A 172 -1.97 4.76 3.25
CA ILE A 172 -3.13 5.34 3.91
C ILE A 172 -2.66 6.13 5.13
N GLU A 173 -3.20 7.33 5.35
CA GLU A 173 -2.97 8.05 6.60
C GLU A 173 -3.94 7.55 7.68
N ILE A 174 -3.42 7.30 8.88
CA ILE A 174 -4.21 6.90 10.04
C ILE A 174 -4.38 8.13 10.92
N CYS A 175 -5.63 8.49 11.20
CA CYS A 175 -5.96 9.42 12.28
C CYS A 175 -6.14 8.62 13.57
N GLU A 176 -5.39 8.94 14.62
CA GLU A 176 -5.81 8.57 15.97
C GLU A 176 -6.98 9.49 16.34
N HIS A 177 -8.20 8.94 16.27
CA HIS A 177 -9.28 9.51 17.06
C HIS A 177 -8.98 9.15 18.50
N ILE A 178 -8.75 10.17 19.33
CA ILE A 178 -8.81 10.04 20.79
C ILE A 178 -10.21 9.49 21.08
N LEU A 179 -10.27 8.23 21.53
CA LEU A 179 -11.46 7.64 22.12
C LEU A 179 -11.66 8.24 23.52
#